data_AF-A0A3N2HHE9-F1
#
_entry.id   AF-A0A3N2HHE9-F1
#
_cell.length_a   1.000
_cell.length_b   1.000
_cell.length_c   1.000
_cell.angle_alpha   90.00
_cell.angle_beta   90.00
_cell.angle_gamma   90.00
#
_symmetry.space_group_name_H-M   'P 1'
#
loop_
_entity.id
_entity.type
_entity.pdbx_description
1 polymer ?
#
loop_
_entity_poly.entity_id
_entity_poly.type
_entity_poly.pdbx_seq_one_letter_code
_entity_poly.pdbx_strand_id
1 'polypeptide(L)'
;MQWWNDFVEWLSSDSGWRVVTDAVIPFAAIVVAGVVAALIGRASTRRVVSSHEDEAKAAAVAALVSAARKGAVYSSLGVEERAYADHLGHEADVRLRLLPATGSTLAADWAAHQTAEIKRNSASFSFQAEQTLGELRDRLIEWQNRPNRAKKLFRDDLARWKYEEADVDRDTAAKQKAWEAEQRAASTTEQRRADGPPAASSAPSATLRPAALDESTTRRDEAYRAPTIARPVPTTGASGARAPLAGPSPVSAPEAPTVTPDASLDDTRDDPMDDERYEQPVSASQVRRRTAPERTDD
;
A
#
# COMPACT_ATOMS: atom_id res chain seq x y z
N MET A 1 -31.32 46.50 -36.96
CA MET A 1 -31.14 47.83 -36.35
C MET A 1 -32.45 48.32 -35.72
N GLN A 2 -33.57 48.43 -36.45
CA GLN A 2 -34.86 48.86 -35.88
C GLN A 2 -35.37 47.97 -34.73
N TRP A 3 -35.39 46.64 -34.90
CA TRP A 3 -35.85 45.73 -33.83
C TRP A 3 -35.09 45.85 -32.49
N TRP A 4 -33.82 46.26 -32.55
CA TRP A 4 -32.99 46.47 -31.36
C TRP A 4 -33.35 47.80 -30.67
N ASN A 5 -33.56 48.86 -31.47
CA ASN A 5 -34.05 50.13 -30.92
C ASN A 5 -35.45 49.99 -30.33
N ASP A 6 -36.36 49.29 -31.00
CA ASP A 6 -37.74 49.07 -30.51
C ASP A 6 -37.73 48.32 -29.17
N PHE A 7 -36.80 47.37 -29.00
CA PHE A 7 -36.60 46.65 -27.74
C PHE A 7 -36.05 47.55 -26.63
N VAL A 8 -35.02 48.36 -26.93
CA VAL A 8 -34.41 49.28 -25.95
C VAL A 8 -35.39 50.38 -25.54
N GLU A 9 -36.19 50.89 -26.48
CA GLU A 9 -37.21 51.91 -26.23
C GLU A 9 -38.36 51.35 -25.38
N TRP A 10 -38.81 50.13 -25.67
CA TRP A 10 -39.76 49.42 -24.82
C TRP A 10 -39.21 49.16 -23.41
N LEU A 11 -37.96 48.69 -23.31
CA LEU A 11 -37.29 48.41 -22.03
C LEU A 11 -37.17 49.67 -21.16
N SER A 12 -36.95 50.82 -21.80
CA SER A 12 -36.85 52.12 -21.16
C SER A 12 -38.21 52.77 -20.86
N SER A 13 -39.32 52.19 -21.35
CA SER A 13 -40.67 52.66 -21.07
C SER A 13 -41.15 52.22 -19.68
N ASP A 14 -42.05 52.98 -19.06
CA ASP A 14 -42.64 52.66 -17.74
C ASP A 14 -43.28 51.25 -17.69
N SER A 15 -43.89 50.81 -18.80
CA SER A 15 -44.51 49.49 -18.88
C SER A 15 -43.48 48.37 -18.97
N GLY A 16 -42.39 48.56 -19.72
CA GLY A 16 -41.29 47.61 -19.81
C GLY A 16 -40.56 47.48 -18.47
N TRP A 17 -40.27 48.62 -17.82
CA TRP A 17 -39.58 48.64 -16.54
C TRP A 17 -40.36 47.94 -15.41
N ARG A 18 -41.69 48.07 -15.38
CA ARG A 18 -42.55 47.34 -14.43
C ARG A 18 -42.47 45.83 -14.64
N VAL A 19 -42.58 45.34 -15.88
CA VAL A 19 -42.48 43.91 -16.19
C VAL A 19 -41.10 43.35 -15.84
N VAL A 20 -40.05 44.11 -16.12
CA VAL A 20 -38.68 43.72 -15.77
C VAL A 20 -38.54 43.58 -14.26
N THR A 21 -39.00 44.58 -13.50
CA THR A 21 -38.81 44.61 -12.05
C THR A 21 -39.69 43.58 -11.33
N ASP A 22 -40.96 43.44 -11.72
CA ASP A 22 -41.93 42.58 -11.02
C ASP A 22 -41.82 41.10 -11.43
N ALA A 23 -41.35 40.80 -12.64
CA ALA A 23 -41.33 39.42 -13.16
C ALA A 23 -39.93 38.94 -13.56
N VAL A 24 -39.18 39.72 -14.35
CA VAL A 24 -37.90 39.24 -14.91
C VAL A 24 -36.81 39.17 -13.84
N ILE A 25 -36.66 40.21 -13.01
CA ILE A 25 -35.68 40.23 -11.92
C ILE A 25 -35.90 39.08 -10.93
N PRO A 26 -37.11 38.85 -10.36
CA PRO A 26 -37.29 37.75 -9.42
C PRO A 26 -37.13 36.38 -10.11
N PHE A 27 -37.56 36.22 -11.37
CA PHE A 27 -37.32 34.99 -12.11
C PHE A 27 -35.82 34.72 -12.30
N ALA A 28 -35.06 35.72 -12.75
CA ALA A 28 -33.60 35.61 -12.90
C ALA A 28 -32.92 35.34 -11.55
N ALA A 29 -33.38 35.97 -10.46
CA ALA A 29 -32.87 35.72 -9.12
C ALA A 29 -33.09 34.27 -8.69
N ILE A 30 -34.27 33.69 -8.94
CA ILE A 30 -34.56 32.28 -8.66
C ILE A 30 -33.65 31.36 -9.49
N VAL A 31 -33.46 31.66 -10.78
CA VAL A 31 -32.59 30.87 -11.66
C VAL A 31 -31.14 30.91 -11.17
N VAL A 32 -30.60 32.10 -10.89
CA VAL A 32 -29.24 32.28 -10.38
C VAL A 32 -29.08 31.59 -9.02
N ALA A 33 -30.03 31.76 -8.11
CA ALA A 33 -30.02 31.06 -6.81
C ALA A 33 -30.01 29.53 -6.99
N GLY A 34 -30.80 29.00 -7.92
CA GLY A 34 -30.81 27.57 -8.26
C GLY A 34 -29.47 27.08 -8.81
N VAL A 35 -28.84 27.84 -9.72
CA VAL A 35 -27.52 27.51 -10.28
C VAL A 35 -26.44 27.53 -9.20
N VAL A 36 -26.39 28.58 -8.37
CA VAL A 36 -25.43 28.70 -7.27
C VAL A 36 -25.61 27.56 -6.27
N ALA A 37 -26.86 27.27 -5.86
CA ALA A 37 -27.16 26.16 -4.97
C ALA A 37 -26.71 24.81 -5.55
N ALA A 38 -26.94 24.57 -6.85
CA ALA A 38 -26.51 23.35 -7.54
C ALA A 38 -24.98 23.22 -7.60
N LEU A 39 -24.25 24.31 -7.84
CA LEU A 39 -22.80 24.31 -7.88
C LEU A 39 -22.19 24.04 -6.48
N ILE A 40 -22.73 24.65 -5.44
CA ILE A 40 -22.32 24.39 -4.05
C ILE A 40 -22.60 22.93 -3.67
N GLY A 41 -23.80 22.43 -3.99
CA GLY A 41 -24.18 21.04 -3.76
C GLY A 41 -23.19 20.08 -4.42
N ARG A 42 -22.89 20.28 -5.71
CA ARG A 42 -21.95 19.44 -6.46
C ARG A 42 -20.53 19.50 -5.90
N ALA A 43 -20.04 20.69 -5.54
CA ALA A 43 -18.70 20.86 -4.99
C ALA A 43 -18.57 20.17 -3.62
N SER A 44 -19.59 20.30 -2.76
CA SER A 44 -19.64 19.65 -1.44
C SER A 44 -19.58 18.13 -1.56
N THR A 45 -20.42 17.52 -2.41
CA THR A 45 -20.41 16.07 -2.61
C THR A 45 -19.06 15.59 -3.14
N ARG A 46 -18.48 16.30 -4.12
CA ARG A 46 -17.16 15.94 -4.67
C ARG A 46 -16.06 16.00 -3.60
N ARG A 47 -16.07 17.02 -2.75
CA ARG A 47 -15.08 17.20 -1.68
C ARG A 47 -15.16 16.10 -0.62
N VAL A 48 -16.38 15.71 -0.23
CA VAL A 48 -16.59 14.62 0.75
C VAL A 48 -16.08 13.29 0.18
N VAL A 49 -16.39 12.99 -1.08
CA VAL A 49 -15.90 11.77 -1.73
C VAL A 49 -14.37 11.75 -1.82
N SER A 50 -13.73 12.85 -2.22
CA SER A 50 -12.26 12.92 -2.26
C SER A 50 -11.63 12.78 -0.87
N SER A 51 -12.25 13.35 0.18
CA SER A 51 -11.77 13.19 1.56
C SER A 51 -11.78 11.72 1.98
N HIS A 52 -12.87 11.01 1.72
CA HIS A 52 -12.97 9.58 2.04
C HIS A 52 -11.98 8.73 1.24
N GLU A 53 -11.74 9.05 -0.03
CA GLU A 53 -10.72 8.36 -0.82
C GLU A 53 -9.32 8.58 -0.25
N ASP A 54 -8.99 9.80 0.19
CA ASP A 54 -7.69 10.14 0.76
C ASP A 54 -7.49 9.53 2.15
N GLU A 55 -8.54 9.51 2.98
CA GLU A 55 -8.58 8.82 4.27
C GLU A 55 -8.39 7.30 4.08
N ALA A 56 -9.06 6.69 3.11
CA ALA A 56 -8.95 5.26 2.83
C ALA A 56 -7.53 4.89 2.36
N LYS A 57 -6.92 5.70 1.48
CA LYS A 57 -5.51 5.53 1.08
C LYS A 57 -4.58 5.68 2.29
N ALA A 58 -4.76 6.72 3.10
CA ALA A 58 -3.95 6.95 4.30
C ALA A 58 -4.02 5.77 5.28
N ALA A 59 -5.23 5.26 5.52
CA ALA A 59 -5.45 4.12 6.41
C ALA A 59 -4.78 2.84 5.89
N ALA A 60 -4.88 2.55 4.59
CA ALA A 60 -4.22 1.39 3.99
C ALA A 60 -2.69 1.50 4.05
N VAL A 61 -2.13 2.67 3.72
CA VAL A 61 -0.69 2.91 3.82
C VAL A 61 -0.22 2.78 5.27
N ALA A 62 -0.95 3.35 6.23
CA ALA A 62 -0.62 3.24 7.65
C ALA A 62 -0.67 1.79 8.16
N ALA A 63 -1.67 1.01 7.74
CA ALA A 63 -1.77 -0.41 8.08
C ALA A 63 -0.58 -1.21 7.51
N LEU A 64 -0.21 -0.96 6.26
CA LEU A 64 0.89 -1.65 5.60
C LEU A 64 2.26 -1.27 6.18
N VAL A 65 2.50 0.01 6.47
CA VAL A 65 3.72 0.48 7.14
C VAL A 65 3.81 -0.09 8.57
N SER A 66 2.69 -0.17 9.28
CA SER A 66 2.64 -0.81 10.61
C SER A 66 2.99 -2.30 10.54
N ALA A 67 2.49 -3.02 9.53
CA ALA A 67 2.85 -4.41 9.29
C ALA A 67 4.33 -4.56 8.89
N ALA A 68 4.84 -3.71 8.01
CA ALA A 68 6.25 -3.71 7.60
C ALA A 68 7.22 -3.42 8.76
N ARG A 69 6.84 -2.55 9.71
CA ARG A 69 7.58 -2.34 10.97
C ARG A 69 7.71 -3.61 11.80
N LYS A 70 6.65 -4.42 11.89
CA LYS A 70 6.72 -5.75 12.52
C LYS A 70 7.59 -6.70 11.69
N GLY A 71 7.57 -6.57 10.36
CA GLY A 71 8.48 -7.26 9.45
C GLY A 71 9.97 -6.96 9.70
N ALA A 72 10.33 -5.72 10.02
CA ALA A 72 11.72 -5.31 10.24
C ALA A 72 12.36 -5.96 11.47
N VAL A 73 11.55 -6.40 12.44
CA VAL A 73 11.97 -7.14 13.64
C VAL A 73 11.56 -8.61 13.60
N TYR A 74 11.14 -9.13 12.44
CA TYR A 74 10.50 -10.44 12.32
C TYR A 74 11.35 -11.61 12.86
N SER A 75 12.67 -11.54 12.70
CA SER A 75 13.62 -12.55 13.21
C SER A 75 13.66 -12.65 14.73
N SER A 76 13.39 -11.57 15.47
CA SER A 76 13.40 -11.56 16.95
C SER A 76 12.05 -11.88 17.58
N LEU A 77 10.97 -11.89 16.78
CA LEU A 77 9.62 -12.25 17.23
C LEU A 77 9.49 -13.74 17.55
N GLY A 78 8.63 -14.07 18.53
CA GLY A 78 8.20 -15.44 18.81
C GLY A 78 7.31 -16.02 17.70
N VAL A 79 7.05 -17.34 17.73
CA VAL A 79 6.27 -18.03 16.69
C VAL A 79 4.85 -17.46 16.56
N GLU A 80 4.14 -17.27 17.68
CA GLU A 80 2.79 -16.68 17.70
C GLU A 80 2.78 -15.23 17.19
N GLU A 81 3.78 -14.43 17.60
CA GLU A 81 3.91 -13.04 17.16
C GLU A 81 4.20 -12.93 15.66
N ARG A 82 4.97 -13.88 15.10
CA ARG A 82 5.20 -13.97 13.65
C ARG A 82 3.92 -14.29 12.89
N ALA A 83 3.12 -15.25 13.37
CA ALA A 83 1.82 -15.57 12.76
C ALA A 83 0.88 -14.35 12.78
N TYR A 84 0.87 -13.60 13.89
CA TYR A 84 0.11 -12.35 13.98
C TYR A 84 0.64 -11.27 13.03
N ALA A 85 1.97 -11.10 12.92
CA ALA A 85 2.57 -10.15 11.99
C ALA A 85 2.25 -10.50 10.52
N ASP A 86 2.24 -11.79 10.17
CA ASP A 86 1.85 -12.27 8.85
C ASP A 86 0.38 -12.01 8.55
N HIS A 87 -0.49 -12.25 9.53
CA HIS A 87 -1.91 -11.92 9.42
C HIS A 87 -2.13 -10.40 9.19
N LEU A 88 -1.44 -9.54 9.95
CA LEU A 88 -1.49 -8.08 9.76
C LEU A 88 -1.01 -7.67 8.36
N GLY A 89 0.08 -8.28 7.87
CA GLY A 89 0.59 -8.04 6.52
C GLY A 89 -0.44 -8.42 5.45
N HIS A 90 -1.09 -9.58 5.60
CA HIS A 90 -2.11 -10.03 4.66
C HIS A 90 -3.35 -9.13 4.67
N GLU A 91 -3.83 -8.73 5.85
CA GLU A 91 -4.98 -7.83 5.96
C GLU A 91 -4.68 -6.45 5.34
N ALA A 92 -3.47 -5.93 5.55
CA ALA A 92 -3.02 -4.68 4.95
C ALA A 92 -2.89 -4.77 3.41
N ASP A 93 -2.34 -5.86 2.89
CA ASP A 93 -2.26 -6.12 1.44
C ASP A 93 -3.65 -6.19 0.80
N VAL A 94 -4.57 -6.94 1.40
CA VAL A 94 -5.95 -7.05 0.92
C VAL A 94 -6.63 -5.68 0.92
N ARG A 95 -6.50 -4.89 1.99
CA ARG A 95 -7.03 -3.51 2.04
C ARG A 95 -6.46 -2.65 0.92
N LEU A 96 -5.16 -2.73 0.68
CA LEU A 96 -4.51 -1.95 -0.39
C LEU A 96 -5.03 -2.35 -1.77
N ARG A 97 -5.19 -3.64 -2.05
CA ARG A 97 -5.71 -4.15 -3.34
C ARG A 97 -7.16 -3.75 -3.60
N LEU A 98 -7.98 -3.69 -2.55
CA LEU A 98 -9.39 -3.35 -2.65
C LEU A 98 -9.67 -1.84 -2.75
N LEU A 99 -8.64 -1.01 -2.62
CA LEU A 99 -8.81 0.44 -2.76
C LEU A 99 -9.19 0.83 -4.20
N PRO A 100 -10.18 1.72 -4.38
CA PRO A 100 -10.53 2.30 -5.67
C PRO A 100 -9.52 3.40 -6.08
N ALA A 101 -8.23 3.07 -6.10
CA ALA A 101 -7.15 4.00 -6.41
C ALA A 101 -6.32 3.50 -7.60
N THR A 102 -5.85 4.42 -8.43
CA THR A 102 -5.04 4.08 -9.60
C THR A 102 -3.75 3.36 -9.21
N GLY A 103 -3.57 2.15 -9.74
CA GLY A 103 -2.37 1.36 -9.48
C GLY A 103 -2.32 0.75 -8.08
N SER A 104 -3.45 0.63 -7.37
CA SER A 104 -3.53 -0.01 -6.05
C SER A 104 -2.99 -1.44 -6.05
N THR A 105 -3.36 -2.24 -7.04
CA THR A 105 -2.84 -3.61 -7.20
C THR A 105 -1.33 -3.65 -7.47
N LEU A 106 -0.81 -2.75 -8.30
CA LEU A 106 0.63 -2.65 -8.54
C LEU A 106 1.39 -2.19 -7.29
N ALA A 107 0.82 -1.27 -6.51
CA ALA A 107 1.39 -0.86 -5.23
C ALA A 107 1.42 -2.02 -4.23
N ALA A 108 0.37 -2.85 -4.21
CA ALA A 108 0.29 -4.04 -3.38
C ALA A 108 1.34 -5.09 -3.77
N ASP A 109 1.48 -5.41 -5.06
CA ASP A 109 2.49 -6.37 -5.53
C ASP A 109 3.92 -5.87 -5.23
N TRP A 110 4.17 -4.58 -5.42
CA TRP A 110 5.45 -3.96 -5.07
C TRP A 110 5.72 -4.00 -3.56
N ALA A 111 4.71 -3.66 -2.75
CA ALA A 111 4.82 -3.67 -1.30
C ALA A 111 5.00 -5.08 -0.73
N ALA A 112 4.39 -6.09 -1.35
CA ALA A 112 4.57 -7.49 -0.97
C ALA A 112 6.02 -7.93 -1.14
N HIS A 113 6.65 -7.56 -2.27
CA HIS A 113 8.07 -7.83 -2.52
C HIS A 113 8.96 -7.13 -1.47
N GLN A 114 8.74 -5.82 -1.25
CA GLN A 114 9.47 -5.04 -0.26
C GLN A 114 9.30 -5.58 1.17
N THR A 115 8.10 -5.99 1.55
CA THR A 115 7.85 -6.57 2.89
C THR A 115 8.56 -7.91 3.05
N ALA A 116 8.62 -8.73 2.00
CA ALA A 116 9.41 -9.96 2.01
C ALA A 116 10.91 -9.68 2.14
N GLU A 117 11.42 -8.66 1.46
CA GLU A 117 12.81 -8.21 1.56
C GLU A 117 13.15 -7.67 2.97
N ILE A 118 12.30 -6.82 3.55
CA ILE A 118 12.42 -6.34 4.93
C ILE A 118 12.49 -7.53 5.91
N LYS A 119 11.59 -8.51 5.77
CA LYS A 119 11.58 -9.72 6.60
C LYS A 119 12.87 -10.52 6.45
N ARG A 120 13.37 -10.69 5.22
CA ARG A 120 14.64 -11.38 4.95
C ARG A 120 15.82 -10.64 5.60
N ASN A 121 15.86 -9.32 5.48
CA ASN A 121 16.93 -8.48 6.01
C ASN A 121 16.89 -8.40 7.55
N SER A 122 15.72 -8.58 8.18
CA SER A 122 15.58 -8.57 9.65
C SER A 122 16.46 -9.60 10.37
N ALA A 123 16.82 -10.71 9.71
CA ALA A 123 17.60 -11.79 10.32
C ALA A 123 19.11 -11.50 10.36
N SER A 124 19.63 -10.74 9.40
CA SER A 124 21.08 -10.55 9.22
C SER A 124 21.52 -9.10 9.34
N PHE A 125 20.66 -8.15 8.98
CA PHE A 125 21.01 -6.74 8.81
C PHE A 125 19.86 -5.83 9.23
N SER A 126 19.71 -5.61 10.54
CA SER A 126 18.67 -4.73 11.09
C SER A 126 18.69 -3.31 10.49
N PHE A 127 19.86 -2.77 10.21
CA PHE A 127 20.01 -1.47 9.55
C PHE A 127 19.44 -1.47 8.11
N GLN A 128 19.67 -2.54 7.34
CA GLN A 128 19.13 -2.67 5.99
C GLN A 128 17.61 -2.87 6.01
N ALA A 129 17.09 -3.60 7.00
CA ALA A 129 15.66 -3.73 7.22
C ALA A 129 14.98 -2.37 7.50
N GLU A 130 15.63 -1.49 8.28
CA GLU A 130 15.11 -0.14 8.54
C GLU A 130 15.22 0.78 7.31
N GLN A 131 16.28 0.66 6.52
CA GLN A 131 16.41 1.41 5.27
C GLN A 131 15.31 1.02 4.27
N THR A 132 15.14 -0.28 4.03
CA THR A 132 14.09 -0.81 3.12
C THR A 132 12.69 -0.45 3.62
N LEU A 133 12.47 -0.44 4.94
CA LEU A 133 11.24 0.10 5.54
C LEU A 133 11.03 1.60 5.24
N GLY A 134 12.09 2.41 5.33
CA GLY A 134 12.05 3.83 4.98
C GLY A 134 11.66 4.05 3.52
N GLU A 135 12.28 3.30 2.60
CA GLU A 135 11.96 3.34 1.17
C GLU A 135 10.52 2.90 0.90
N LEU A 136 10.06 1.81 1.53
CA LEU A 136 8.66 1.37 1.48
C LEU A 136 7.70 2.48 1.89
N ARG A 137 7.94 3.10 3.05
CA ARG A 137 7.10 4.19 3.56
C ARG A 137 7.06 5.36 2.58
N ASP A 138 8.22 5.84 2.15
CA ASP A 138 8.32 7.06 1.34
C ASP A 138 7.68 6.87 -0.04
N ARG A 139 7.83 5.68 -0.64
CA ARG A 139 7.18 5.34 -1.92
C ARG A 139 5.68 5.17 -1.79
N LEU A 140 5.18 4.62 -0.69
CA LEU A 140 3.74 4.53 -0.43
C LEU A 140 3.12 5.91 -0.17
N ILE A 141 3.83 6.82 0.49
CA ILE A 141 3.41 8.21 0.67
C ILE A 141 3.40 8.94 -0.68
N GLU A 142 4.43 8.76 -1.52
CA GLU A 142 4.43 9.32 -2.88
C GLU A 142 3.28 8.73 -3.71
N TRP A 143 2.95 7.46 -3.55
CA TRP A 143 1.77 6.87 -4.20
C TRP A 143 0.46 7.44 -3.70
N GLN A 144 0.31 7.65 -2.39
CA GLN A 144 -0.86 8.29 -1.80
C GLN A 144 -1.08 9.69 -2.39
N ASN A 145 -0.01 10.49 -2.51
CA ASN A 145 -0.07 11.87 -3.03
C ASN A 145 -0.17 11.94 -4.56
N ARG A 146 0.54 11.05 -5.27
CA ARG A 146 0.72 11.06 -6.73
C ARG A 146 0.65 9.64 -7.31
N PRO A 147 -0.53 9.00 -7.31
CA PRO A 147 -0.67 7.59 -7.68
C PRO A 147 -0.26 7.30 -9.13
N ASN A 148 -0.52 8.23 -10.04
CA ASN A 148 -0.15 8.08 -11.46
C ASN A 148 1.36 8.05 -11.70
N ARG A 149 2.14 8.78 -10.88
CA ARG A 149 3.60 8.82 -10.98
C ARG A 149 4.20 7.60 -10.31
N ALA A 150 3.76 7.29 -9.09
CA ALA A 150 4.24 6.14 -8.34
C ALA A 150 3.92 4.81 -9.05
N LYS A 151 2.77 4.70 -9.72
CA LYS A 151 2.43 3.51 -10.52
C LYS A 151 3.49 3.16 -11.57
N LYS A 152 4.11 4.17 -12.20
CA LYS A 152 5.17 3.94 -13.18
C LYS A 152 6.41 3.37 -12.50
N LEU A 153 6.81 3.99 -11.38
CA LEU A 153 7.95 3.54 -10.57
C LEU A 153 7.77 2.10 -10.09
N PHE A 154 6.61 1.77 -9.52
CA PHE A 154 6.30 0.40 -9.07
C PHE A 154 6.36 -0.62 -10.21
N ARG A 155 5.83 -0.26 -11.38
CA ARG A 155 5.89 -1.14 -12.55
C ARG A 155 7.33 -1.36 -13.02
N ASP A 156 8.13 -0.30 -13.03
CA ASP A 156 9.52 -0.36 -13.47
C ASP A 156 10.37 -1.19 -12.48
N ASP A 157 10.16 -1.01 -11.17
CA ASP A 157 10.78 -1.82 -10.11
C ASP A 157 10.38 -3.30 -10.21
N LEU A 158 9.07 -3.58 -10.34
CA LEU A 158 8.58 -4.95 -10.52
C LEU A 158 9.12 -5.60 -11.80
N ALA A 159 9.27 -4.84 -12.88
CA ALA A 159 9.88 -5.34 -14.10
C ALA A 159 11.35 -5.69 -13.86
N ARG A 160 12.09 -4.79 -13.21
CA ARG A 160 13.50 -5.01 -12.84
C ARG A 160 13.68 -6.28 -12.00
N TRP A 161 12.91 -6.44 -10.93
CA TRP A 161 13.03 -7.62 -10.06
C TRP A 161 12.69 -8.92 -10.78
N LYS A 162 11.70 -8.92 -11.68
CA LYS A 162 11.40 -10.09 -12.50
C LYS A 162 12.58 -10.53 -13.37
N TYR A 163 13.38 -9.59 -13.86
CA TYR A 163 14.60 -9.93 -14.60
C TYR A 163 15.70 -10.43 -13.67
N GLU A 164 15.90 -9.78 -12.52
CA GLU A 164 16.91 -10.19 -11.52
C GLU A 164 16.62 -11.60 -10.97
N GLU A 165 15.36 -11.91 -10.62
CA GLU A 165 14.93 -13.25 -10.18
C GLU A 165 15.15 -14.30 -11.28
N ALA A 166 14.79 -13.99 -12.53
CA ALA A 166 14.98 -14.91 -13.65
C ALA A 166 16.47 -15.18 -13.96
N ASP A 167 17.36 -14.24 -13.69
CA ASP A 167 18.81 -14.42 -13.80
C ASP A 167 19.33 -15.34 -12.68
N VAL A 168 18.91 -15.11 -11.43
CA VAL A 168 19.27 -15.96 -10.28
C VAL A 168 18.79 -17.40 -10.46
N ASP A 169 17.58 -17.59 -10.98
CA ASP A 169 17.03 -18.92 -11.27
C ASP A 169 17.82 -19.66 -12.36
N ARG A 170 18.28 -18.94 -13.39
CA ARG A 170 19.15 -19.53 -14.43
C ARG A 170 20.51 -19.94 -13.85
N ASP A 171 21.10 -19.11 -13.01
CA ASP A 171 22.38 -19.40 -12.37
C ASP A 171 22.30 -20.57 -11.40
N THR A 172 21.23 -20.65 -10.60
CA THR A 172 21.01 -21.77 -9.67
C THR A 172 20.75 -23.08 -10.43
N ALA A 173 19.97 -23.05 -11.51
CA ALA A 173 19.77 -24.22 -12.37
C ALA A 173 21.08 -24.68 -13.05
N ALA A 174 21.95 -23.75 -13.46
CA ALA A 174 23.25 -24.08 -14.02
C ALA A 174 24.17 -24.73 -12.97
N LYS A 175 24.21 -24.20 -11.75
CA LYS A 175 24.95 -24.79 -10.62
C LYS A 175 24.45 -26.19 -10.27
N GLN A 176 23.14 -26.38 -10.25
CA GLN A 176 22.53 -27.68 -10.00
C GLN A 176 22.96 -28.71 -11.05
N LYS A 177 22.92 -28.34 -12.34
CA LYS A 177 23.38 -29.21 -13.44
C LYS A 177 24.88 -29.53 -13.36
N ALA A 178 25.71 -28.56 -12.98
CA ALA A 178 27.15 -28.75 -12.81
C ALA A 178 27.45 -29.70 -11.65
N TRP A 179 26.78 -29.52 -10.51
CA TRP A 179 26.91 -30.40 -9.35
C TRP A 179 26.47 -31.84 -9.66
N GLU A 180 25.37 -32.02 -10.40
CA GLU A 180 24.94 -33.35 -10.86
C GLU A 180 25.93 -34.00 -11.83
N ALA A 181 26.61 -33.22 -12.67
CA ALA A 181 27.65 -33.73 -13.55
C ALA A 181 28.89 -34.17 -12.76
N GLU A 182 29.27 -33.44 -11.72
CA GLU A 182 30.37 -33.79 -10.82
C GLU A 182 30.08 -35.07 -10.02
N GLN A 183 28.87 -35.19 -9.47
CA GLN A 183 28.39 -36.41 -8.81
C GLN A 183 28.43 -37.64 -9.75
N ARG A 184 28.01 -37.48 -11.01
CA ARG A 184 28.09 -38.54 -12.03
C ARG A 184 29.54 -38.90 -12.37
N ALA A 185 30.44 -37.93 -12.46
CA ALA A 185 31.85 -38.17 -12.71
C ALA A 185 32.53 -38.88 -11.53
N ALA A 186 32.20 -38.49 -10.29
CA ALA A 186 32.71 -39.10 -9.07
C ALA A 186 32.28 -40.58 -8.95
N SER A 187 30.98 -40.86 -9.11
CA SER A 187 30.44 -42.23 -9.09
C SER A 187 30.99 -43.11 -10.22
N THR A 188 31.18 -42.56 -11.42
CA THR A 188 31.81 -43.30 -12.53
C THR A 188 33.28 -43.62 -12.24
N THR A 189 34.00 -42.71 -11.60
CA THR A 189 35.42 -42.92 -11.23
C THR A 189 35.56 -43.98 -10.13
N GLU A 190 34.63 -44.01 -9.18
CA GLU A 190 34.57 -45.01 -8.11
C GLU A 190 34.20 -46.40 -8.67
N GLN A 191 33.22 -46.48 -9.56
CA GLN A 191 32.88 -47.71 -10.29
C GLN A 191 34.08 -48.24 -11.10
N ARG A 192 34.80 -47.35 -11.81
CA ARG A 192 36.00 -47.72 -12.58
C ARG A 192 37.18 -48.17 -11.71
N ARG A 193 37.25 -47.69 -10.46
CA ARG A 193 38.26 -48.13 -9.48
C ARG A 193 37.87 -49.47 -8.85
N ALA A 194 36.58 -49.79 -8.76
CA ALA A 194 36.08 -51.10 -8.34
C ALA A 194 36.24 -52.18 -9.43
N ASP A 195 36.17 -51.80 -10.72
CA ASP A 195 36.41 -52.68 -11.88
C ASP A 195 37.91 -52.82 -12.26
N GLY A 196 38.77 -53.09 -11.27
CA GLY A 196 40.13 -53.64 -11.51
C GLY A 196 40.06 -55.04 -12.15
N PRO A 197 41.10 -55.49 -12.89
CA PRO A 197 41.02 -56.62 -13.82
C PRO A 197 40.50 -57.92 -13.15
N PRO A 198 39.76 -58.79 -13.88
CA PRO A 198 39.15 -59.97 -13.30
C PRO A 198 40.22 -60.99 -12.91
N ALA A 199 40.54 -61.07 -11.62
CA ALA A 199 41.07 -62.29 -11.04
C ALA A 199 39.90 -63.25 -10.86
N ALA A 200 39.90 -64.30 -11.68
CA ALA A 200 38.99 -65.42 -11.56
C ALA A 200 39.02 -65.97 -10.11
N SER A 201 37.86 -66.00 -9.44
CA SER A 201 37.68 -66.87 -8.29
C SER A 201 36.20 -67.17 -8.05
N SER A 202 35.84 -68.40 -8.41
CA SER A 202 34.89 -69.31 -7.74
C SER A 202 33.52 -68.77 -7.30
N ALA A 203 32.48 -69.25 -8.00
CA ALA A 203 31.21 -69.62 -7.37
C ALA A 203 31.48 -70.62 -6.21
N PRO A 204 30.66 -70.63 -5.15
CA PRO A 204 29.52 -71.56 -5.23
C PRO A 204 28.25 -71.12 -4.47
N SER A 205 27.23 -71.96 -4.67
CA SER A 205 26.12 -72.27 -3.76
C SER A 205 24.87 -71.41 -3.82
N ALA A 206 23.98 -71.91 -4.69
CA ALA A 206 22.55 -71.91 -4.47
C ALA A 206 22.20 -72.46 -3.07
N THR A 207 21.43 -71.69 -2.30
CA THR A 207 20.57 -72.20 -1.23
C THR A 207 19.17 -71.69 -1.50
N LEU A 208 18.33 -72.58 -2.01
CA LEU A 208 16.87 -72.49 -1.98
C LEU A 208 16.40 -72.62 -0.52
N ARG A 209 15.54 -71.71 -0.02
CA ARG A 209 14.23 -71.95 0.66
C ARG A 209 13.69 -70.70 1.40
N PRO A 210 12.39 -70.63 1.76
CA PRO A 210 11.21 -70.37 0.93
C PRO A 210 10.48 -69.06 1.29
N ALA A 211 9.52 -68.71 0.43
CA ALA A 211 8.54 -67.64 0.58
C ALA A 211 7.67 -67.74 1.85
N ALA A 212 7.39 -66.59 2.47
CA ALA A 212 6.04 -66.03 2.66
C ALA A 212 6.07 -64.76 3.53
N LEU A 213 5.07 -63.89 3.32
CA LEU A 213 4.76 -62.59 3.94
C LEU A 213 5.42 -61.42 3.17
N ASP A 214 4.87 -61.01 2.04
CA ASP A 214 3.59 -60.28 1.88
C ASP A 214 3.61 -58.96 2.67
N GLU A 215 4.08 -57.89 2.03
CA GLU A 215 3.54 -56.56 2.22
C GLU A 215 3.86 -55.71 0.99
N SER A 216 2.89 -55.71 0.09
CA SER A 216 2.83 -54.84 -1.06
C SER A 216 2.54 -53.40 -0.62
N THR A 217 3.41 -52.47 -1.01
CA THR A 217 3.10 -51.13 -1.52
C THR A 217 1.73 -50.52 -1.14
N THR A 218 1.77 -49.47 -0.32
CA THR A 218 1.00 -48.24 -0.55
C THR A 218 1.71 -47.12 0.21
N ARG A 219 2.66 -46.43 -0.43
CA ARG A 219 2.42 -45.12 -1.06
C ARG A 219 1.39 -44.29 -0.27
N ARG A 220 1.93 -43.54 0.69
CA ARG A 220 1.30 -42.40 1.34
C ARG A 220 1.11 -41.30 0.30
N ASP A 221 0.03 -41.39 -0.46
CA ASP A 221 -0.57 -40.27 -1.17
C ASP A 221 -1.45 -39.51 -0.16
N GLU A 222 -0.89 -38.48 0.46
CA GLU A 222 -1.65 -37.51 1.24
C GLU A 222 -2.15 -36.42 0.28
N ALA A 223 -3.07 -36.84 -0.59
CA ALA A 223 -3.86 -35.94 -1.41
C ALA A 223 -5.11 -35.51 -0.63
N TYR A 224 -5.23 -34.20 -0.44
CA TYR A 224 -6.49 -33.47 -0.49
C TYR A 224 -7.56 -33.85 0.54
N ARG A 225 -7.49 -33.26 1.74
CA ARG A 225 -8.67 -33.11 2.62
C ARG A 225 -9.22 -31.69 2.49
N ALA A 226 -10.25 -31.54 1.66
CA ALA A 226 -11.08 -30.35 1.62
C ALA A 226 -11.73 -30.09 3.00
N PRO A 227 -11.94 -28.83 3.40
CA PRO A 227 -12.65 -28.52 4.63
C PRO A 227 -14.15 -28.82 4.45
N THR A 228 -14.63 -29.85 5.14
CA THR A 228 -16.06 -30.11 5.33
C THR A 228 -16.67 -28.97 6.13
N ILE A 229 -17.59 -28.26 5.49
CA ILE A 229 -18.47 -27.26 6.09
C ILE A 229 -19.23 -27.90 7.26
N ALA A 230 -18.92 -27.48 8.49
CA ALA A 230 -19.75 -27.78 9.65
C ALA A 230 -21.01 -26.90 9.60
N ARG A 231 -22.13 -27.57 9.38
CA ARG A 231 -23.49 -27.01 9.38
C ARG A 231 -23.94 -26.79 10.84
N PRO A 232 -24.37 -25.59 11.27
CA PRO A 232 -24.90 -25.42 12.62
C PRO A 232 -26.31 -26.01 12.75
N VAL A 233 -26.53 -26.68 13.88
CA VAL A 233 -27.82 -27.26 14.32
C VAL A 233 -28.70 -26.14 14.88
N PRO A 234 -30.02 -26.08 14.59
CA PRO A 234 -30.90 -25.14 15.24
C PRO A 234 -31.38 -25.73 16.58
N THR A 235 -31.06 -25.08 17.70
CA THR A 235 -31.82 -25.25 18.95
C THR A 235 -32.58 -23.96 19.24
N THR A 236 -33.89 -24.07 19.10
CA THR A 236 -34.89 -23.08 19.51
C THR A 236 -35.28 -23.32 20.96
N GLY A 237 -35.45 -22.24 21.73
CA GLY A 237 -36.20 -22.21 23.00
C GLY A 237 -35.41 -21.60 24.16
N ALA A 238 -35.55 -20.28 24.40
CA ALA A 238 -36.40 -19.70 25.47
C ALA A 238 -35.63 -19.56 26.80
N SER A 239 -35.72 -18.52 27.63
CA SER A 239 -36.45 -17.26 27.69
C SER A 239 -35.87 -16.49 28.89
N GLY A 240 -35.81 -15.16 28.82
CA GLY A 240 -35.85 -14.30 30.01
C GLY A 240 -34.51 -13.80 30.58
N ALA A 241 -34.19 -12.53 30.34
CA ALA A 241 -34.20 -11.48 31.39
C ALA A 241 -33.65 -10.15 30.84
N ARG A 242 -34.46 -9.10 31.03
CA ARG A 242 -34.15 -7.68 30.84
C ARG A 242 -32.97 -7.23 31.72
N ALA A 243 -32.09 -6.39 31.19
CA ALA A 243 -31.72 -5.08 31.76
C ALA A 243 -30.91 -4.27 30.73
N PRO A 244 -31.25 -2.99 30.47
CA PRO A 244 -30.49 -2.14 29.56
C PRO A 244 -29.31 -1.49 30.30
N LEU A 245 -28.09 -1.65 29.79
CA LEU A 245 -26.96 -0.84 30.24
C LEU A 245 -26.99 0.50 29.49
N ALA A 246 -26.99 1.54 30.32
CA ALA A 246 -27.12 2.94 30.00
C ALA A 246 -26.05 3.43 29.01
N GLY A 247 -26.45 4.34 28.13
CA GLY A 247 -25.52 5.16 27.36
C GLY A 247 -24.69 6.08 28.26
N PRO A 248 -23.52 6.54 27.79
CA PRO A 248 -22.77 7.56 28.51
C PRO A 248 -23.46 8.92 28.36
N SER A 249 -23.91 9.48 29.49
CA SER A 249 -24.21 10.91 29.61
C SER A 249 -22.90 11.73 29.58
N PRO A 250 -22.95 12.97 29.04
CA PRO A 250 -21.78 13.79 28.77
C PRO A 250 -21.25 14.45 30.05
N VAL A 251 -19.93 14.46 30.23
CA VAL A 251 -19.26 15.21 31.31
C VAL A 251 -18.36 16.27 30.69
N SER A 252 -18.79 17.51 30.94
CA SER A 252 -18.03 18.74 31.18
C SER A 252 -16.81 19.10 30.32
N ALA A 253 -17.03 20.15 29.53
CA ALA A 253 -16.03 21.04 28.97
C ALA A 253 -15.15 21.71 30.04
N PRO A 254 -13.85 21.92 29.76
CA PRO A 254 -13.10 23.04 30.29
C PRO A 254 -13.11 24.23 29.32
N GLU A 255 -13.27 25.43 29.89
CA GLU A 255 -13.28 26.75 29.27
C GLU A 255 -12.22 26.98 28.18
N ALA A 256 -12.68 27.58 27.07
CA ALA A 256 -11.82 28.23 26.09
C ALA A 256 -11.45 29.64 26.57
N PRO A 257 -10.19 30.08 26.46
CA PRO A 257 -9.87 31.49 26.56
C PRO A 257 -10.29 32.24 25.29
N THR A 258 -11.02 33.33 25.52
CA THR A 258 -11.50 34.31 24.56
C THR A 258 -10.33 34.93 23.78
N VAL A 259 -10.31 34.76 22.46
CA VAL A 259 -9.49 35.58 21.55
C VAL A 259 -10.41 36.09 20.45
N THR A 260 -10.72 37.38 20.54
CA THR A 260 -11.30 38.20 19.46
C THR A 260 -10.34 38.25 18.27
N PRO A 261 -10.84 38.05 17.04
CA PRO A 261 -10.24 38.66 15.87
C PRO A 261 -11.14 39.76 15.33
N ASP A 262 -10.48 40.91 15.19
CA ASP A 262 -10.90 42.14 14.55
C ASP A 262 -11.39 41.91 13.12
N ALA A 263 -12.35 42.73 12.71
CA ALA A 263 -12.86 42.78 11.36
C ALA A 263 -12.00 43.74 10.54
N SER A 264 -11.40 43.25 9.46
CA SER A 264 -10.92 44.12 8.37
C SER A 264 -11.24 43.47 7.04
N LEU A 265 -12.02 44.18 6.25
CA LEU A 265 -12.35 43.96 4.85
C LEU A 265 -11.15 44.28 3.93
N ASP A 266 -11.24 43.73 2.71
CA ASP A 266 -10.58 44.12 1.45
C ASP A 266 -9.06 43.90 1.29
N ASP A 267 -8.66 43.07 0.33
CA ASP A 267 -8.37 43.57 -1.03
C ASP A 267 -8.19 42.39 -2.01
N THR A 268 -8.76 42.54 -3.18
CA THR A 268 -8.62 41.64 -4.34
C THR A 268 -7.39 42.09 -5.13
N ARG A 269 -6.39 41.22 -5.29
CA ARG A 269 -5.44 41.34 -6.41
C ARG A 269 -5.08 39.97 -6.97
N ASP A 270 -5.54 39.76 -8.20
CA ASP A 270 -4.87 38.98 -9.23
C ASP A 270 -3.42 39.45 -9.37
N ASP A 271 -2.46 38.53 -9.38
CA ASP A 271 -1.32 38.60 -10.29
C ASP A 271 -0.75 37.19 -10.56
N PRO A 272 -0.25 36.92 -11.79
CA PRO A 272 0.12 35.60 -12.29
C PRO A 272 1.61 35.28 -12.07
N MET A 273 1.91 33.96 -12.07
CA MET A 273 3.17 33.31 -12.50
C MET A 273 4.50 34.04 -12.23
N ASP A 274 5.28 33.53 -11.27
CA ASP A 274 6.75 33.57 -11.29
C ASP A 274 7.31 32.18 -10.92
N ASP A 275 7.42 31.32 -11.93
CA ASP A 275 8.40 30.23 -11.97
C ASP A 275 9.78 30.86 -12.22
N GLU A 276 10.61 31.03 -11.18
CA GLU A 276 12.10 31.12 -11.27
C GLU A 276 12.74 31.55 -9.92
N ARG A 277 12.76 30.66 -8.91
CA ARG A 277 13.76 30.75 -7.82
C ARG A 277 14.21 29.37 -7.36
N TYR A 278 14.89 28.67 -8.26
CA TYR A 278 15.91 27.70 -7.88
C TYR A 278 17.29 28.36 -7.99
N GLU A 279 18.14 28.02 -7.02
CA GLU A 279 19.58 28.26 -6.94
C GLU A 279 20.08 29.54 -6.24
N GLN A 280 20.47 29.37 -4.98
CA GLN A 280 21.83 29.75 -4.55
C GLN A 280 22.33 28.73 -3.51
N PRO A 281 23.38 27.94 -3.80
CA PRO A 281 23.99 27.08 -2.80
C PRO A 281 24.76 27.92 -1.78
N VAL A 282 24.49 27.68 -0.49
CA VAL A 282 25.20 28.29 0.63
C VAL A 282 26.66 27.82 0.61
N SER A 283 27.59 28.75 0.42
CA SER A 283 29.03 28.44 0.37
C SER A 283 29.57 28.02 1.75
N ALA A 284 30.48 27.03 1.78
CA ALA A 284 31.06 26.46 3.00
C ALA A 284 31.81 27.49 3.90
N SER A 285 32.21 28.62 3.33
CA SER A 285 32.81 29.75 4.04
C SER A 285 31.81 30.50 4.94
N GLN A 286 30.52 30.47 4.60
CA GLN A 286 29.46 31.14 5.37
C GLN A 286 29.07 30.34 6.63
N VAL A 287 29.23 29.01 6.59
CA VAL A 287 29.05 28.14 7.76
C VAL A 287 30.20 28.30 8.74
N ARG A 288 31.46 28.42 8.26
CA ARG A 288 32.63 28.64 9.13
C ARG A 288 32.61 29.96 9.91
N ARG A 289 31.99 31.02 9.38
CA ARG A 289 31.84 32.30 10.09
C ARG A 289 30.85 32.23 11.27
N ARG A 290 29.91 31.28 11.26
CA ARG A 290 28.91 31.14 12.34
C ARG A 290 29.40 30.30 13.53
N THR A 291 30.52 29.58 13.39
CA THR A 291 30.96 28.61 14.41
C THR A 291 32.31 28.94 15.06
N ALA A 292 32.92 30.09 14.77
CA ALA A 292 34.14 30.51 15.45
C ALA A 292 33.79 31.34 16.71
N PRO A 293 34.09 30.86 17.93
CA PRO A 293 33.99 31.70 19.12
C PRO A 293 35.05 32.80 19.05
N GLU A 294 34.59 34.04 19.19
CA GLU A 294 35.41 35.23 19.32
C GLU A 294 36.28 35.07 20.57
N ARG A 295 37.60 34.98 20.38
CA ARG A 295 38.57 34.90 21.47
C ARG A 295 38.78 36.32 21.98
N THR A 296 38.04 36.69 23.01
CA THR A 296 38.26 37.93 23.75
C THR A 296 39.54 37.77 24.56
N ASP A 297 40.63 38.37 24.07
CA ASP A 297 41.80 38.69 24.88
C ASP A 297 41.55 40.07 25.51
N ASP A 298 41.35 40.11 26.83
CA ASP A 298 41.82 41.12 27.79
C ASP A 298 41.29 40.82 29.22
#